data_AF-A0AAU2UC07-F1
#
_entry.id   AF-A0AAU2UC07-F1
#
_cell.length_a   1.000
_cell.length_b   1.000
_cell.length_c   1.000
_cell.angle_alpha   90.00
_cell.angle_beta   90.00
_cell.angle_gamma   90.00
#
_symmetry.space_group_name_H-M   'P 1'
#
loop_
_entity.id
_entity.type
_entity.pdbx_description
1 polymer ?
#
loop_
_entity_poly.entity_id
_entity_poly.type
_entity_poly.pdbx_seq_one_letter_code
_entity_poly.pdbx_strand_id
1 'polypeptide(L)' 'MDAFTAGLLQRIKTTEYDLTRARETGDDFLADVEQSELDDLHRLAAEHGVEIGATSV' A
#
# COMPACT_ATOMS: atom_id res chain seq x y z
N MET A 1 -0.10 -18.22 -5.13
CA MET A 1 -0.71 -16.92 -4.81
C MET A 1 -2.02 -16.83 -5.57
N ASP A 2 -3.14 -16.55 -4.90
CA ASP A 2 -4.43 -16.41 -5.58
C ASP A 2 -4.61 -15.01 -6.20
N ALA A 3 -5.66 -14.83 -7.00
CA ALA A 3 -5.92 -13.57 -7.70
C ALA A 3 -6.21 -12.40 -6.74
N PHE A 4 -6.81 -12.68 -5.58
CA PHE A 4 -7.05 -11.68 -4.55
C PHE A 4 -5.72 -11.16 -3.99
N THR A 5 -4.86 -12.08 -3.57
CA THR A 5 -3.55 -11.79 -3.00
C THR A 5 -2.67 -11.04 -4.00
N ALA A 6 -2.63 -11.48 -5.26
CA ALA A 6 -1.88 -10.80 -6.31
C ALA A 6 -2.41 -9.38 -6.58
N GLY A 7 -3.74 -9.21 -6.62
CA GLY A 7 -4.36 -7.90 -6.77
C GLY A 7 -4.11 -6.97 -5.59
N LEU A 8 -4.14 -7.49 -4.36
CA LEU A 8 -3.88 -6.74 -3.14
C LEU A 8 -2.44 -6.24 -3.08
N LEU A 9 -1.46 -7.10 -3.34
CA LEU A 9 -0.05 -6.70 -3.39
C LEU A 9 0.23 -5.69 -4.50
N GLN A 10 -0.43 -5.84 -5.66
CA GLN A 10 -0.29 -4.87 -6.74
C GLN A 10 -0.82 -3.49 -6.33
N ARG A 11 -1.96 -3.42 -5.65
CA ARG A 11 -2.51 -2.15 -5.16
C ARG A 11 -1.62 -1.51 -4.12
N ILE A 12 -1.13 -2.28 -3.13
CA ILE A 12 -0.17 -1.80 -2.13
C ILE A 12 1.02 -1.14 -2.82
N LYS A 13 1.65 -1.85 -3.77
CA LYS A 13 2.81 -1.32 -4.50
C LYS A 13 2.49 -0.05 -5.30
N THR A 14 1.31 0.02 -5.91
CA THR A 14 0.87 1.21 -6.65
C THR A 14 0.68 2.39 -5.70
N THR A 15 -0.05 2.20 -4.60
CA THR A 15 -0.28 3.24 -3.57
C THR A 15 1.03 3.70 -2.93
N GLU A 16 1.99 2.81 -2.66
CA GLU A 16 3.33 3.19 -2.17
C GLU A 16 4.09 4.08 -3.17
N TYR A 17 4.01 3.76 -4.46
CA TYR A 17 4.63 4.56 -5.52
C TYR A 17 3.96 5.93 -5.64
N ASP A 18 2.63 5.99 -5.63
CA ASP A 18 1.87 7.23 -5.74
C ASP A 18 2.05 8.12 -4.49
N LEU A 19 2.09 7.53 -3.29
CA LEU A 19 2.45 8.20 -2.04
C LEU A 19 3.85 8.82 -2.11
N THR A 20 4.84 8.05 -2.60
CA THR A 20 6.21 8.55 -2.76
C THR A 20 6.22 9.74 -3.70
N ARG A 21 5.53 9.64 -4.84
CA ARG A 21 5.43 10.72 -5.81
C ARG A 21 4.73 11.96 -5.24
N ALA A 22 3.62 11.79 -4.51
CA ALA A 22 2.90 12.89 -3.87
C ALA A 22 3.79 13.67 -2.90
N ARG A 23 4.57 12.95 -2.08
CA ARG A 23 5.57 13.52 -1.17
C ARG A 23 6.68 14.25 -1.92
N GLU A 24 7.20 13.67 -3.01
CA GLU A 24 8.24 14.30 -3.84
C GLU A 24 7.76 15.59 -4.52
N THR A 25 6.47 15.65 -4.91
CA THR A 25 5.89 16.84 -5.54
C THR A 25 5.38 17.88 -4.55
N GLY A 26 5.38 17.58 -3.26
CA GLY A 26 4.81 18.46 -2.22
C GLY A 26 3.28 18.56 -2.29
N ASP A 27 2.62 17.52 -2.77
CA ASP A 27 1.15 17.43 -2.76
C ASP A 27 0.70 16.78 -1.44
N ASP A 28 0.63 17.60 -0.40
CA ASP A 28 0.33 17.14 0.97
C ASP A 28 -1.06 16.48 1.05
N PHE A 29 -2.03 16.99 0.29
CA PHE A 29 -3.38 16.40 0.27
C PHE A 29 -3.38 15.02 -0.38
N LEU A 30 -2.74 14.87 -1.54
CA LEU A 30 -2.62 13.56 -2.16
C LEU A 30 -1.82 12.60 -1.27
N ALA A 31 -0.76 13.06 -0.60
CA ALA A 31 0.01 12.23 0.32
C ALA A 31 -0.84 11.71 1.49
N ASP A 32 -1.74 12.52 2.06
CA ASP A 32 -2.65 12.08 3.12
C ASP A 32 -3.69 11.06 2.63
N VAL A 33 -4.18 11.24 1.41
CA VAL A 33 -5.11 10.30 0.76
C VAL A 33 -4.42 8.95 0.52
N GLU A 34 -3.25 8.95 -0.12
CA GLU A 34 -2.51 7.71 -0.43
C GLU A 34 -2.03 7.00 0.84
N GLN A 35 -1.64 7.74 1.89
CA GLN A 35 -1.27 7.14 3.17
C GLN A 35 -2.48 6.45 3.83
N SER A 36 -3.66 7.06 3.78
CA SER A 36 -4.88 6.45 4.32
C SER A 36 -5.29 5.19 3.55
N GLU A 37 -5.19 5.18 2.22
CA GLU A 37 -5.44 3.98 1.43
C GLU A 37 -4.42 2.88 1.76
N LEU A 38 -3.13 3.23 1.89
CA LEU A 38 -2.08 2.26 2.22
C LEU A 38 -2.34 1.57 3.57
N ASP A 39 -2.75 2.35 4.58
CA ASP A 39 -3.09 1.82 5.90
C ASP A 39 -4.27 0.85 5.85
N ASP A 40 -5.29 1.16 5.05
CA ASP A 40 -6.44 0.28 4.85
C ASP A 40 -6.07 -0.99 4.07
N LEU A 41 -5.20 -0.90 3.07
CA LEU A 41 -4.69 -2.06 2.34
C LEU A 41 -3.84 -2.97 3.24
N HIS A 42 -3.02 -2.39 4.12
CA HIS A 42 -2.25 -3.14 5.11
C HIS A 42 -3.15 -3.86 6.12
N ARG A 43 -4.21 -3.20 6.59
CA ARG A 43 -5.21 -3.83 7.46
C ARG A 43 -5.91 -4.98 6.74
N LEU A 44 -6.34 -4.77 5.50
CA LEU A 44 -6.99 -5.80 4.68
C LEU A 44 -6.06 -7.01 4.46
N ALA A 45 -4.78 -6.78 4.20
CA ALA A 45 -3.81 -7.86 4.08
C ALA A 45 -3.68 -8.66 5.37
N ALA A 46 -3.59 -8.00 6.53
CA ALA A 46 -3.54 -8.66 7.83
C ALA A 46 -4.81 -9.48 8.12
N GLU A 47 -5.99 -8.93 7.83
CA GLU A 47 -7.28 -9.61 8.02
C GLU A 47 -7.42 -10.87 7.14
N HIS A 48 -6.80 -10.86 5.96
CA HIS A 48 -6.83 -11.97 5.01
C HIS A 48 -5.59 -12.88 5.06
N GLY A 49 -4.66 -12.65 5.99
CA GLY A 49 -3.45 -13.46 6.14
C GLY A 49 -2.45 -13.32 4.99
N VAL A 50 -2.46 -12.17 4.29
CA VAL A 50 -1.52 -11.85 3.21
C VAL A 50 -0.28 -11.22 3.82
N GLU A 51 0.87 -11.89 3.67
CA GLU A 51 2.16 -11.35 4.08
C GLU A 51 2.61 -10.23 3.13
N ILE A 52 2.75 -9.03 3.69
CA ILE A 52 3.32 -7.86 3.01
C ILE A 52 4.80 -7.86 3.39
N GLY A 53 5.68 -8.01 2.41
CA GLY A 53 7.07 -8.42 2.60
C GLY A 53 7.78 -7.77 3.80
N ALA A 54 7.96 -8.54 4.87
CA ALA A 54 8.98 -8.25 5.85
C ALA A 54 10.33 -8.67 5.26
N THR A 55 11.18 -7.71 4.89
CA THR A 55 12.61 -7.98 5.02
C THR A 55 12.86 -8.02 6.53
N SER A 56 12.78 -9.21 7.13
CA SER A 56 13.24 -9.44 8.49
C SER A 56 14.69 -8.98 8.57
N VAL A 57 14.93 -7.93 9.34
CA VAL A 57 16.27 -7.51 9.78
C VAL A 57 16.75 -8.47 10.86
#